data_AF-A0AAU4NP57-F1
#
_entry.id   AF-A0AAU4NP57-F1
#
_cell.length_a   1.000
_cell.length_b   1.000
_cell.length_c   1.000
_cell.angle_alpha   90.00
_cell.angle_beta   90.00
_cell.angle_gamma   90.00
#
_symmetry.space_group_name_H-M   'P 1'
#
loop_
_entity.id
_entity.type
_entity.pdbx_description
1 polymer ?
#
loop_
_entity_poly.entity_id
_entity_poly.type
_entity_poly.pdbx_seq_one_letter_code
_entity_poly.pdbx_strand_id
1 'polypeptide(L)'
;MTVNKIGFLATPFLDRALRHPRLAEMLGHLPAYSAASRVNVAANDALTDLAATVAEAEAAEQGRDLYESGEIPPGFFTGLADKVRAAADARATLEQCNLIVNDSAARMEYAAEHGADAMLAELDSDLQALMSEVRTIVGRLNGATTAMGAMDRGVATDWMELRALRDRYTELREAQASIWNSGRFDPSWFDARRSNGADANETDSLLFIANHLDLRVPDCDLDAFLVWAVSNKAHLWIPTRAQAATVKAAQSERAHLMGVVDSEMRGARDMDRVQALEDRAQAVMASAIARVLGEDVTGDE
;
A
#
# COMPACT_ATOMS: atom_id res chain seq x y z
N MET A 1 24.44 -0.55 0.69
CA MET A 1 23.91 -1.59 1.59
C MET A 1 23.23 -2.64 0.71
N THR A 2 23.97 -3.68 0.34
CA THR A 2 23.51 -4.74 -0.57
C THR A 2 22.69 -5.72 0.27
N VAL A 3 21.37 -5.72 0.11
CA VAL A 3 20.47 -6.66 0.80
C VAL A 3 20.82 -8.06 0.31
N ASN A 4 21.49 -8.85 1.16
CA ASN A 4 21.78 -10.25 0.89
C ASN A 4 20.42 -10.97 0.77
N LYS A 5 20.19 -11.64 -0.37
CA LYS A 5 18.98 -12.43 -0.66
C LYS A 5 18.98 -13.71 0.18
N ILE A 6 18.86 -13.59 1.49
CA ILE A 6 18.36 -14.69 2.32
C ILE A 6 16.90 -14.86 1.89
N GLY A 7 16.49 -16.10 1.63
CA GLY A 7 15.17 -16.50 1.11
C GLY A 7 14.04 -16.13 2.06
N PHE A 8 13.81 -14.84 2.22
CA PHE A 8 12.76 -14.24 2.99
C PHE A 8 11.47 -14.52 2.22
N LEU A 9 10.57 -15.31 2.79
CA LEU A 9 9.18 -15.34 2.37
C LEU A 9 8.54 -14.01 2.82
N ALA A 10 9.03 -12.88 2.31
CA ALA A 10 8.27 -11.64 2.38
C ALA A 10 6.97 -11.98 1.69
N THR A 11 5.87 -11.77 2.40
CA THR A 11 4.59 -11.83 1.72
C THR A 11 4.58 -10.79 0.61
N PRO A 12 3.78 -11.00 -0.45
CA PRO A 12 3.73 -10.09 -1.58
C PRO A 12 3.49 -8.62 -1.18
N PHE A 13 2.88 -8.39 -0.01
CA PHE A 13 2.74 -7.07 0.57
C PHE A 13 4.08 -6.44 0.97
N LEU A 14 4.81 -7.09 1.88
CA LEU A 14 6.01 -6.53 2.48
C LEU A 14 7.12 -6.33 1.45
N ASP A 15 7.26 -7.25 0.49
CA ASP A 15 8.18 -7.08 -0.64
C ASP A 15 7.83 -5.86 -1.49
N ARG A 16 6.54 -5.60 -1.75
CA ARG A 16 6.11 -4.42 -2.51
C ARG A 16 6.29 -3.13 -1.73
N ALA A 17 5.91 -3.10 -0.46
CA ALA A 17 6.08 -1.94 0.40
C ALA A 17 7.56 -1.55 0.54
N LEU A 18 8.46 -2.52 0.71
CA LEU A 18 9.91 -2.29 0.79
C LEU A 18 10.54 -1.80 -0.52
N ARG A 19 9.91 -2.07 -1.68
CA ARG A 19 10.37 -1.54 -2.98
C ARG A 19 9.94 -0.09 -3.23
N HIS A 20 8.94 0.39 -2.51
CA HIS A 20 8.49 1.77 -2.61
C HIS A 20 9.17 2.62 -1.52
N PRO A 21 10.04 3.60 -1.87
CA PRO A 21 10.83 4.34 -0.89
C PRO A 21 10.00 4.98 0.22
N ARG A 22 8.89 5.64 -0.13
CA ARG A 22 7.97 6.25 0.84
C ARG A 22 7.36 5.24 1.81
N LEU A 23 6.90 4.08 1.33
CA LEU A 23 6.32 3.06 2.21
C LEU A 23 7.38 2.42 3.11
N ALA A 24 8.60 2.21 2.61
CA ALA A 24 9.71 1.72 3.42
C ALA A 24 10.05 2.68 4.57
N GLU A 25 10.02 3.99 4.32
CA GLU A 25 10.17 5.02 5.36
C GLU A 25 9.06 4.93 6.41
N MET A 26 7.80 4.91 5.96
CA MET A 26 6.63 4.84 6.86
C MET A 26 6.61 3.57 7.71
N LEU A 27 7.00 2.42 7.13
CA LEU A 27 7.19 1.18 7.88
C LEU A 27 8.25 1.34 8.98
N GLY A 28 9.33 2.08 8.72
CA GLY A 28 10.34 2.41 9.72
C GLY A 28 9.80 3.21 10.91
N HIS A 29 8.75 4.01 10.70
CA HIS A 29 8.08 4.75 11.77
C HIS A 29 7.14 3.89 12.62
N LEU A 30 6.74 2.70 12.15
CA LEU A 30 5.92 1.78 12.93
C LEU A 30 6.77 1.10 14.03
N PRO A 31 6.52 1.33 15.33
CA PRO A 31 7.40 0.84 16.40
C PRO A 31 7.55 -0.69 16.41
N ALA A 32 6.44 -1.42 16.16
CA ALA A 32 6.42 -2.87 16.11
C ALA A 32 7.24 -3.42 14.93
N TYR A 33 7.12 -2.79 13.76
CA TYR A 33 7.88 -3.17 12.56
C TYR A 33 9.38 -2.94 12.79
N SER A 34 9.75 -1.76 13.28
CA SER A 34 11.13 -1.40 13.56
C SER A 34 11.79 -2.30 14.60
N ALA A 35 11.07 -2.68 15.66
CA ALA A 35 11.56 -3.63 16.65
C ALA A 35 11.79 -5.02 16.03
N ALA A 36 10.82 -5.54 15.28
CA ALA A 36 10.93 -6.84 14.63
C ALA A 36 12.02 -6.87 13.56
N SER A 37 12.17 -5.79 12.78
CA SER A 37 13.24 -5.65 11.78
C SER A 37 14.63 -5.68 12.39
N ARG A 38 14.87 -4.99 13.53
CA ARG A 38 16.15 -5.06 14.24
C ARG A 38 16.48 -6.46 14.73
N VAL A 39 15.49 -7.17 15.29
CA VAL A 39 15.65 -8.58 15.71
C VAL A 39 15.96 -9.46 14.51
N ASN A 40 15.25 -9.26 13.39
CA ASN A 40 15.46 -10.03 12.18
C ASN A 40 16.87 -9.84 11.61
N VAL A 41 17.36 -8.60 11.54
CA VAL A 41 18.74 -8.29 11.09
C VAL A 41 19.76 -8.96 12.00
N ALA A 42 19.65 -8.75 13.32
CA ALA A 42 20.60 -9.34 14.29
C ALA A 42 20.60 -10.87 14.25
N ALA A 43 19.44 -11.50 14.06
CA ALA A 43 19.34 -12.96 13.96
C ALA A 43 19.94 -13.50 12.65
N ASN A 44 19.78 -12.80 11.52
CA ASN A 44 20.41 -13.18 10.25
C ASN A 44 21.94 -13.01 10.27
N ASP A 45 22.44 -11.97 10.93
CA ASP A 45 23.88 -11.78 11.14
C ASP A 45 24.43 -12.96 11.97
N ALA A 46 23.76 -13.30 13.08
CA ALA A 46 24.13 -14.45 13.91
C ALA A 46 24.05 -15.80 13.15
N LEU A 47 23.06 -16.00 12.27
CA LEU A 47 22.97 -17.19 11.43
C LEU A 47 24.16 -17.32 10.48
N THR A 48 24.63 -16.20 9.93
CA THR A 48 25.79 -16.19 9.02
C THR A 48 27.05 -16.65 9.75
N ASP A 49 27.27 -16.14 10.95
CA ASP A 49 28.42 -16.51 11.80
C ASP A 49 28.34 -17.97 12.28
N LEU A 50 27.14 -18.43 12.68
CA LEU A 50 26.91 -19.81 13.10
C LEU A 50 27.08 -20.81 11.96
N ALA A 51 26.64 -20.48 10.75
CA ALA A 51 26.81 -21.34 9.59
C ALA A 51 28.29 -21.58 9.26
N ALA A 52 29.13 -20.56 9.40
CA ALA A 52 30.59 -20.70 9.25
C ALA A 52 31.17 -21.65 10.33
N THR A 53 30.74 -21.48 11.58
CA THR A 53 31.19 -22.31 12.71
C THR A 53 30.81 -23.79 12.53
N VAL A 54 29.57 -24.07 12.08
CA VAL A 54 29.11 -25.44 11.79
C VAL A 54 29.94 -26.06 10.66
N ALA A 55 30.18 -25.32 9.58
CA ALA A 55 30.98 -25.80 8.45
C ALA A 55 32.42 -26.16 8.86
N GLU A 56 33.06 -25.33 9.71
CA GLU A 56 34.39 -25.60 10.26
C GLU A 56 34.42 -26.85 11.14
N ALA A 57 33.42 -27.01 12.02
CA ALA A 57 33.32 -28.16 12.90
C ALA A 57 33.09 -29.47 12.11
N GLU A 58 32.25 -29.44 11.09
CA GLU A 58 31.99 -30.59 10.20
C GLU A 58 33.20 -30.96 9.35
N ALA A 59 33.97 -29.98 8.86
CA ALA A 59 35.21 -30.24 8.14
C ALA A 59 36.26 -30.94 9.04
N ALA A 60 36.31 -30.57 10.32
CA ALA A 60 37.21 -31.16 11.30
C ALA A 60 36.84 -32.59 11.72
N GLU A 61 35.58 -33.01 11.53
CA GLU A 61 35.06 -34.35 11.82
C GLU A 61 35.49 -35.39 10.76
N GLN A 62 35.75 -34.96 9.52
CA GLN A 62 36.02 -35.86 8.38
C GLN A 62 37.36 -36.63 8.44
N GLY A 63 38.18 -36.42 9.47
CA GLY A 63 39.25 -37.35 9.87
C GLY A 63 40.25 -37.77 8.78
N ARG A 64 40.41 -36.99 7.70
CA ARG A 64 41.21 -37.38 6.52
C ARG A 64 42.65 -37.80 6.87
N ASP A 65 43.26 -37.18 7.88
CA ASP A 65 44.64 -37.49 8.32
C ASP A 65 44.82 -38.86 9.01
N LEU A 66 43.76 -39.45 9.57
CA LEU A 66 43.88 -40.74 10.28
C LEU A 66 44.06 -41.92 9.33
N TYR A 67 43.42 -41.85 8.16
CA TYR A 67 43.50 -42.91 7.16
C TYR A 67 44.84 -42.91 6.42
N GLU A 68 45.53 -41.78 6.38
CA GLU A 68 46.85 -41.64 5.74
C GLU A 68 48.00 -42.06 6.68
N SER A 69 47.85 -41.84 7.98
CA SER A 69 48.89 -42.14 8.98
C SER A 69 48.79 -43.55 9.61
N GLY A 70 47.58 -44.10 9.73
CA GLY A 70 47.35 -45.41 10.37
C GLY A 70 47.56 -45.44 11.89
N GLU A 71 47.90 -44.31 12.52
CA GLU A 71 48.11 -44.18 13.96
C GLU A 71 47.03 -43.26 14.57
N ILE A 72 46.55 -43.60 15.76
CA ILE A 72 45.60 -42.75 16.52
C ILE A 72 46.39 -41.97 17.57
N PRO A 73 46.52 -40.63 17.44
CA PRO A 73 47.25 -39.82 18.41
C PRO A 73 46.62 -39.89 19.82
N PRO A 74 47.41 -39.83 20.91
CA PRO A 74 46.89 -39.67 22.26
C PRO A 74 45.97 -38.44 22.37
N GLY A 75 44.80 -38.59 23.00
CA GLY A 75 43.82 -37.51 23.16
C GLY A 75 42.90 -37.29 21.94
N PHE A 76 43.08 -38.04 20.84
CA PHE A 76 42.25 -37.95 19.64
C PHE A 76 40.75 -38.01 19.94
N PHE A 77 40.30 -39.03 20.70
CA PHE A 77 38.87 -39.20 21.02
C PHE A 77 38.30 -38.08 21.88
N THR A 78 39.10 -37.47 22.76
CA THR A 78 38.67 -36.32 23.56
C THR A 78 38.47 -35.09 22.67
N GLY A 79 39.45 -34.79 21.81
CA GLY A 79 39.34 -33.68 20.85
C GLY A 79 38.20 -33.88 19.85
N LEU A 80 37.94 -35.13 19.42
CA LEU A 80 36.80 -35.46 18.57
C LEU A 80 35.47 -35.24 19.32
N ALA A 81 35.36 -35.69 20.57
CA ALA A 81 34.15 -35.50 21.37
C ALA A 81 33.83 -34.02 21.62
N ASP A 82 34.85 -33.19 21.88
CA ASP A 82 34.68 -31.74 22.06
C ASP A 82 34.19 -31.08 20.75
N LYS A 83 34.75 -31.47 19.60
CA LYS A 83 34.31 -30.99 18.28
C LYS A 83 32.87 -31.40 17.98
N VAL A 84 32.50 -32.66 18.23
CA VAL A 84 31.13 -33.17 18.02
C VAL A 84 30.14 -32.43 18.92
N ARG A 85 30.50 -32.16 20.19
CA ARG A 85 29.65 -31.37 21.09
C ARG A 85 29.48 -29.93 20.59
N ALA A 86 30.57 -29.28 20.20
CA ALA A 86 30.52 -27.92 19.65
C ALA A 86 29.67 -27.84 18.38
N ALA A 87 29.77 -28.84 17.48
CA ALA A 87 28.93 -28.93 16.30
C ALA A 87 27.44 -29.12 16.66
N ALA A 88 27.13 -29.98 17.64
CA ALA A 88 25.77 -30.19 18.10
C ALA A 88 25.16 -28.91 18.72
N ASP A 89 25.91 -28.21 19.57
CA ASP A 89 25.50 -26.95 20.19
C ASP A 89 25.30 -25.84 19.14
N ALA A 90 26.18 -25.77 18.14
CA ALA A 90 26.06 -24.83 17.03
C ALA A 90 24.82 -25.12 16.15
N ARG A 91 24.54 -26.39 15.84
CA ARG A 91 23.32 -26.78 15.11
C ARG A 91 22.05 -26.46 15.88
N ALA A 92 22.01 -26.76 17.19
CA ALA A 92 20.86 -26.41 18.04
C ALA A 92 20.65 -24.89 18.09
N THR A 93 21.73 -24.11 18.17
CA THR A 93 21.66 -22.64 18.15
C THR A 93 21.17 -22.12 16.80
N LEU A 94 21.68 -22.68 15.69
CA LEU A 94 21.24 -22.34 14.33
C LEU A 94 19.74 -22.59 14.16
N GLU A 95 19.22 -23.71 14.68
CA GLU A 95 17.77 -23.99 14.69
C GLU A 95 16.98 -22.92 15.45
N GLN A 96 17.44 -22.52 16.64
CA GLN A 96 16.80 -21.44 17.41
C GLN A 96 16.86 -20.08 16.70
N CYS A 97 17.98 -19.74 16.08
CA CYS A 97 18.12 -18.51 15.30
C CYS A 97 17.16 -18.50 14.10
N ASN A 98 16.98 -19.62 13.40
CA ASN A 98 16.00 -19.74 12.32
C ASN A 98 14.57 -19.51 12.83
N LEU A 99 14.21 -20.03 14.01
CA LEU A 99 12.90 -19.76 14.63
C LEU A 99 12.70 -18.27 14.91
N ILE A 100 13.72 -17.58 15.42
CA ILE A 100 13.69 -16.13 15.68
C ILE A 100 13.55 -15.33 14.37
N VAL A 101 14.26 -15.72 13.31
CA VAL A 101 14.12 -15.09 11.98
C VAL A 101 12.69 -15.23 11.46
N ASN A 102 12.10 -16.42 11.57
CA ASN A 102 10.72 -16.65 11.13
C ASN A 102 9.69 -15.88 11.98
N ASP A 103 9.83 -15.89 13.31
CA ASP A 103 8.93 -15.13 14.21
C ASP A 103 9.03 -13.61 13.97
N SER A 104 10.25 -13.09 13.85
CA SER A 104 10.46 -11.67 13.57
C SER A 104 9.93 -11.26 12.19
N ALA A 105 10.08 -12.09 11.16
CA ALA A 105 9.48 -11.85 9.85
C ALA A 105 7.94 -11.83 9.92
N ALA A 106 7.32 -12.78 10.63
CA ALA A 106 5.88 -12.79 10.85
C ALA A 106 5.39 -11.55 11.62
N ARG A 107 6.16 -11.07 12.61
CA ARG A 107 5.86 -9.83 13.34
C ARG A 107 6.01 -8.59 12.46
N MET A 108 7.00 -8.54 11.58
CA MET A 108 7.14 -7.46 10.59
C MET A 108 5.92 -7.40 9.68
N GLU A 109 5.47 -8.55 9.17
CA GLU A 109 4.26 -8.62 8.35
C GLU A 109 3.02 -8.16 9.12
N TYR A 110 2.81 -8.71 10.32
CA TYR A 110 1.69 -8.33 11.18
C TYR A 110 1.68 -6.81 11.44
N ALA A 111 2.83 -6.23 11.80
CA ALA A 111 2.96 -4.81 12.04
C ALA A 111 2.66 -3.97 10.80
N ALA A 112 3.18 -4.37 9.63
CA ALA A 112 2.91 -3.69 8.38
C ALA A 112 1.41 -3.75 8.00
N GLU A 113 0.76 -4.90 8.22
CA GLU A 113 -0.66 -5.10 7.92
C GLU A 113 -1.56 -4.26 8.84
N HIS A 114 -1.26 -4.20 10.13
CA HIS A 114 -2.05 -3.44 11.11
C HIS A 114 -1.70 -1.94 11.08
N GLY A 115 -0.51 -1.59 10.59
CA GLY A 115 -0.11 -0.21 10.32
C GLY A 115 -0.61 0.34 8.98
N ALA A 116 -1.27 -0.47 8.14
CA ALA A 116 -1.69 -0.04 6.81
C ALA A 116 -2.66 1.15 6.81
N ASP A 117 -3.59 1.22 7.76
CA ASP A 117 -4.52 2.35 7.85
C ASP A 117 -3.81 3.64 8.31
N ALA A 118 -2.84 3.53 9.21
CA ALA A 118 -2.01 4.66 9.60
C ALA A 118 -1.18 5.17 8.41
N MET A 119 -0.62 4.25 7.62
CA MET A 119 0.08 4.60 6.38
C MET A 119 -0.85 5.26 5.35
N LEU A 120 -2.05 4.73 5.13
CA LEU A 120 -3.03 5.33 4.22
C LEU A 120 -3.44 6.74 4.67
N ALA A 121 -3.62 6.96 5.98
CA ALA A 121 -3.92 8.27 6.53
C ALA A 121 -2.77 9.28 6.38
N GLU A 122 -1.52 8.84 6.56
CA GLU A 122 -0.35 9.69 6.30
C GLU A 122 -0.22 10.02 4.81
N LEU A 123 -0.43 9.05 3.91
CA LEU A 123 -0.46 9.31 2.46
C LEU A 123 -1.59 10.29 2.08
N ASP A 124 -2.76 10.18 2.70
CA ASP A 124 -3.85 11.15 2.49
C ASP A 124 -3.42 12.55 2.94
N SER A 125 -2.80 12.68 4.11
CA SER A 125 -2.28 13.96 4.58
C SER A 125 -1.27 14.58 3.60
N ASP A 126 -0.34 13.76 3.08
CA ASP A 126 0.61 14.18 2.05
C ASP A 126 -0.11 14.63 0.75
N LEU A 127 -1.17 13.91 0.35
CA LEU A 127 -1.99 14.27 -0.81
C LEU A 127 -2.72 15.60 -0.57
N GLN A 128 -3.31 15.83 0.60
CA GLN A 128 -3.98 17.09 0.91
C GLN A 128 -3.01 18.28 0.88
N ALA A 129 -1.79 18.09 1.40
CA ALA A 129 -0.72 19.08 1.32
C ALA A 129 -0.36 19.39 -0.14
N LEU A 130 -0.14 18.35 -0.96
CA LEU A 130 0.12 18.48 -2.38
C LEU A 130 -1.01 19.23 -3.12
N MET A 131 -2.27 18.87 -2.85
CA MET A 131 -3.43 19.53 -3.48
C MET A 131 -3.58 21.00 -3.04
N SER A 132 -3.07 21.38 -1.86
CA SER A 132 -2.95 22.79 -1.46
C SER A 132 -1.92 23.56 -2.31
N GLU A 133 -0.78 22.93 -2.60
CA GLU A 133 0.23 23.50 -3.50
C GLU A 133 -0.33 23.65 -4.92
N VAL A 134 -1.01 22.61 -5.45
CA VAL A 134 -1.68 22.67 -6.77
C VAL A 134 -2.70 23.81 -6.80
N ARG A 135 -3.52 23.97 -5.76
CA ARG A 135 -4.49 25.08 -5.65
C ARG A 135 -3.83 26.45 -5.78
N THR A 136 -2.66 26.61 -5.17
CA THR A 136 -1.90 27.87 -5.25
C THR A 136 -1.43 28.13 -6.68
N ILE A 137 -0.91 27.11 -7.38
CA ILE A 137 -0.47 27.25 -8.78
C ILE A 137 -1.65 27.53 -9.70
N VAL A 138 -2.76 26.78 -9.57
CA VAL A 138 -3.96 26.97 -10.39
C VAL A 138 -4.54 28.38 -10.24
N GLY A 139 -4.46 28.96 -9.04
CA GLY A 139 -4.82 30.37 -8.82
C GLY A 139 -3.98 31.35 -9.65
N ARG A 140 -2.69 31.04 -9.88
CA ARG A 140 -1.78 31.87 -10.69
C ARG A 140 -1.93 31.63 -12.20
N LEU A 141 -2.40 30.46 -12.61
CA LEU A 141 -2.68 30.13 -14.01
C LEU A 141 -3.78 30.99 -14.65
N ASN A 142 -4.52 31.79 -13.87
CA ASN A 142 -5.49 32.76 -14.35
C ASN A 142 -6.50 32.15 -15.36
N GLY A 143 -7.00 30.95 -15.05
CA GLY A 143 -7.96 30.22 -15.88
C GLY A 143 -7.37 29.47 -17.07
N ALA A 144 -6.03 29.36 -17.20
CA ALA A 144 -5.43 28.43 -18.15
C ALA A 144 -5.71 26.98 -17.73
N THR A 145 -6.34 26.20 -18.62
CA THR A 145 -6.62 24.78 -18.42
C THR A 145 -5.75 23.86 -19.28
N THR A 146 -4.90 24.44 -20.13
CA THR A 146 -3.97 23.73 -21.02
C THR A 146 -2.63 24.45 -21.07
N ALA A 147 -1.56 23.73 -21.44
CA ALA A 147 -0.23 24.31 -21.62
C ALA A 147 -0.22 25.46 -22.64
N MET A 148 -0.92 25.30 -23.77
CA MET A 148 -1.04 26.35 -24.79
C MET A 148 -1.78 27.57 -24.22
N GLY A 149 -2.88 27.36 -23.49
CA GLY A 149 -3.60 28.44 -22.82
C GLY A 149 -2.76 29.17 -21.76
N ALA A 150 -1.82 28.48 -21.11
CA ALA A 150 -0.87 29.08 -20.18
C ALA A 150 0.17 29.95 -20.92
N MET A 151 0.66 29.49 -22.08
CA MET A 151 1.54 30.29 -22.93
C MET A 151 0.86 31.57 -23.43
N ASP A 152 -0.37 31.46 -23.94
CA ASP A 152 -1.15 32.59 -24.44
C ASP A 152 -1.41 33.64 -23.35
N ARG A 153 -1.48 33.20 -22.08
CA ARG A 153 -1.70 34.06 -20.90
C ARG A 153 -0.41 34.53 -20.24
N GLY A 154 0.77 34.13 -20.73
CA GLY A 154 2.06 34.49 -20.15
C GLY A 154 2.38 33.84 -18.81
N VAL A 155 1.72 32.73 -18.47
CA VAL A 155 1.87 31.97 -17.21
C VAL A 155 2.47 30.58 -17.44
N ALA A 156 3.27 30.44 -18.50
CA ALA A 156 3.91 29.16 -18.85
C ALA A 156 4.83 28.62 -17.75
N THR A 157 5.50 29.49 -16.99
CA THR A 157 6.36 29.09 -15.87
C THR A 157 5.56 28.40 -14.76
N ASP A 158 4.40 28.96 -14.40
CA ASP A 158 3.49 28.35 -13.41
C ASP A 158 2.96 27.00 -13.89
N TRP A 159 2.69 26.86 -15.19
CA TRP A 159 2.30 25.57 -15.78
C TRP A 159 3.42 24.53 -15.64
N MET A 160 4.67 24.94 -15.83
CA MET A 160 5.81 24.02 -15.66
C MET A 160 5.99 23.56 -14.20
N GLU A 161 5.61 24.36 -13.21
CA GLU A 161 5.65 23.95 -11.79
C GLU A 161 4.68 22.80 -11.49
N LEU A 162 3.54 22.70 -12.20
CA LEU A 162 2.61 21.57 -12.05
C LEU A 162 3.28 20.23 -12.34
N ARG A 163 4.24 20.19 -13.26
CA ARG A 163 4.94 18.96 -13.62
C ARG A 163 5.71 18.35 -12.44
N ALA A 164 6.29 19.17 -11.57
CA ALA A 164 6.97 18.66 -10.37
C ALA A 164 5.96 18.10 -9.35
N LEU A 165 4.78 18.73 -9.24
CA LEU A 165 3.70 18.25 -8.38
C LEU A 165 3.05 16.96 -8.92
N ARG A 166 3.03 16.80 -10.24
CA ARG A 166 2.58 15.59 -10.93
C ARG A 166 3.38 14.36 -10.52
N ASP A 167 4.70 14.47 -10.48
CA ASP A 167 5.57 13.34 -10.10
C ASP A 167 5.30 12.92 -8.65
N ARG A 168 5.14 13.90 -7.73
CA ARG A 168 4.73 13.65 -6.34
C ARG A 168 3.33 13.04 -6.24
N TYR A 169 2.37 13.50 -7.03
CA TYR A 169 1.03 12.91 -7.09
C TYR A 169 1.08 11.44 -7.50
N THR A 170 1.86 11.14 -8.54
CA THR A 170 2.04 9.79 -9.06
C THR A 170 2.66 8.88 -7.99
N GLU A 171 3.71 9.34 -7.32
CA GLU A 171 4.35 8.59 -6.22
C GLU A 171 3.36 8.27 -5.09
N LEU A 172 2.56 9.24 -4.64
CA LEU A 172 1.55 9.01 -3.60
C LEU A 172 0.50 7.98 -4.03
N ARG A 173 0.05 8.03 -5.29
CA ARG A 173 -0.92 7.08 -5.83
C ARG A 173 -0.33 5.69 -6.04
N GLU A 174 0.93 5.57 -6.44
CA GLU A 174 1.65 4.30 -6.53
C GLU A 174 1.87 3.65 -5.16
N ALA A 175 2.20 4.46 -4.14
CA ALA A 175 2.29 4.02 -2.74
C ALA A 175 0.93 3.49 -2.26
N GLN A 176 -0.13 4.26 -2.47
CA GLN A 176 -1.50 3.85 -2.16
C GLN A 176 -1.85 2.53 -2.85
N ALA A 177 -1.64 2.44 -4.16
CA ALA A 177 -1.94 1.24 -4.94
C ALA A 177 -1.12 0.03 -4.48
N SER A 178 0.11 0.23 -4.03
CA SER A 178 0.96 -0.84 -3.48
C SER A 178 0.40 -1.40 -2.18
N ILE A 179 -0.14 -0.53 -1.31
CA ILE A 179 -0.87 -0.96 -0.11
C ILE A 179 -2.10 -1.76 -0.52
N TRP A 180 -3.00 -1.18 -1.33
CA TRP A 180 -4.27 -1.80 -1.70
C TRP A 180 -4.15 -3.09 -2.52
N ASN A 181 -3.12 -3.24 -3.37
CA ASN A 181 -2.96 -4.44 -4.20
C ASN A 181 -2.33 -5.63 -3.45
N SER A 182 -2.10 -5.53 -2.13
CA SER A 182 -1.28 -6.50 -1.39
C SER A 182 -1.85 -7.92 -1.29
N GLY A 183 -3.04 -8.18 -1.85
CA GLY A 183 -3.68 -9.49 -1.92
C GLY A 183 -4.50 -9.86 -0.69
N ARG A 184 -4.40 -9.08 0.39
CA ARG A 184 -5.26 -9.17 1.58
C ARG A 184 -6.42 -8.18 1.57
N PHE A 185 -6.44 -7.27 0.61
CA PHE A 185 -7.56 -6.38 0.36
C PHE A 185 -8.54 -7.05 -0.61
N ASP A 186 -9.83 -6.83 -0.37
CA ASP A 186 -10.91 -7.37 -1.19
C ASP A 186 -10.74 -6.93 -2.66
N PRO A 187 -10.41 -7.86 -3.59
CA PRO A 187 -10.18 -7.54 -5.00
C PRO A 187 -11.39 -6.92 -5.68
N SER A 188 -12.60 -7.10 -5.12
CA SER A 188 -13.82 -6.56 -5.69
C SER A 188 -13.88 -5.03 -5.67
N TRP A 189 -13.02 -4.37 -4.88
CA TRP A 189 -12.76 -2.94 -5.00
C TRP A 189 -12.23 -2.54 -6.39
N PHE A 190 -11.41 -3.40 -6.99
CA PHE A 190 -10.87 -3.19 -8.33
C PHE A 190 -11.74 -3.80 -9.43
N ASP A 191 -12.51 -4.86 -9.14
CA ASP A 191 -13.35 -5.51 -10.15
C ASP A 191 -14.55 -4.64 -10.61
N ALA A 192 -14.98 -3.66 -9.81
CA ALA A 192 -15.97 -2.66 -10.23
C ALA A 192 -15.53 -1.89 -11.51
N ARG A 193 -14.22 -1.82 -11.80
CA ARG A 193 -13.66 -1.29 -13.04
C ARG A 193 -14.04 -2.13 -14.28
N ARG A 194 -14.15 -3.46 -14.13
CA ARG A 194 -14.39 -4.37 -15.26
C ARG A 194 -15.86 -4.47 -15.63
N SER A 195 -16.77 -4.23 -14.70
CA SER A 195 -18.21 -4.39 -14.94
C SER A 195 -18.90 -3.14 -15.50
N ASN A 196 -18.33 -1.94 -15.35
CA ASN A 196 -19.01 -0.67 -15.68
C ASN A 196 -18.75 -0.13 -17.10
N GLY A 197 -18.26 -0.95 -18.03
CA GLY A 197 -17.79 -0.53 -19.36
C GLY A 197 -18.83 -0.07 -20.38
N ALA A 198 -20.04 0.35 -19.99
CA ALA A 198 -21.05 0.79 -20.99
C ALA A 198 -21.94 1.98 -20.60
N ASP A 199 -22.33 2.16 -19.32
CA ASP A 199 -23.41 3.11 -18.96
C ASP A 199 -23.08 4.12 -17.84
N ALA A 200 -21.82 4.21 -17.38
CA ALA A 200 -21.46 5.15 -16.32
C ALA A 200 -21.29 6.58 -16.87
N ASN A 201 -22.21 7.48 -16.51
CA ASN A 201 -22.12 8.93 -16.74
C ASN A 201 -20.69 9.45 -16.50
N GLU A 202 -20.20 10.33 -17.38
CA GLU A 202 -18.84 10.86 -17.36
C GLU A 202 -18.44 11.44 -15.99
N THR A 203 -19.39 12.05 -15.27
CA THR A 203 -19.21 12.56 -13.90
C THR A 203 -19.08 11.46 -12.84
N ASP A 204 -19.85 10.37 -12.95
CA ASP A 204 -19.75 9.21 -12.04
C ASP A 204 -18.46 8.44 -12.31
N SER A 205 -18.02 8.37 -13.58
CA SER A 205 -16.72 7.84 -13.97
C SER A 205 -15.57 8.70 -13.46
N LEU A 206 -15.66 10.04 -13.53
CA LEU A 206 -14.66 10.97 -13.00
C LEU A 206 -14.60 10.97 -11.47
N LEU A 207 -15.73 10.86 -10.77
CA LEU A 207 -15.78 10.65 -9.31
C LEU A 207 -15.25 9.26 -8.92
N PHE A 208 -15.55 8.23 -9.71
CA PHE A 208 -15.00 6.89 -9.51
C PHE A 208 -13.48 6.87 -9.73
N ILE A 209 -12.98 7.53 -10.79
CA ILE A 209 -11.55 7.70 -11.11
C ILE A 209 -10.84 8.55 -10.06
N ALA A 210 -11.45 9.65 -9.61
CA ALA A 210 -10.93 10.51 -8.55
C ALA A 210 -10.88 9.81 -7.18
N ASN A 211 -11.82 8.89 -6.92
CA ASN A 211 -11.94 8.16 -5.65
C ASN A 211 -11.24 6.79 -5.63
N HIS A 212 -10.97 6.13 -6.76
CA HIS A 212 -10.62 4.69 -6.80
C HIS A 212 -9.33 4.36 -7.55
N LEU A 213 -8.28 5.13 -7.31
CA LEU A 213 -6.91 4.78 -7.71
C LEU A 213 -6.66 4.87 -9.21
N ASP A 214 -5.60 5.59 -9.53
CA ASP A 214 -4.99 5.69 -10.84
C ASP A 214 -4.47 4.31 -11.32
N LEU A 215 -5.34 3.49 -11.89
CA LEU A 215 -4.90 2.47 -12.84
C LEU A 215 -4.89 3.10 -14.22
N ARG A 216 -4.04 4.13 -14.38
CA ARG A 216 -3.85 4.99 -15.55
C ARG A 216 -5.17 5.53 -16.05
N VAL A 217 -5.45 6.82 -15.92
CA VAL A 217 -6.31 7.44 -16.93
C VAL A 217 -5.51 7.36 -18.24
N PRO A 218 -5.75 6.37 -19.11
CA PRO A 218 -4.98 6.27 -20.33
C PRO A 218 -5.36 7.51 -21.13
N ASP A 219 -4.36 8.21 -21.64
CA ASP A 219 -4.55 9.30 -22.61
C ASP A 219 -5.03 10.66 -22.06
N CYS A 220 -5.06 10.90 -20.74
CA CYS A 220 -5.26 12.26 -20.22
C CYS A 220 -3.95 12.95 -19.80
N ASP A 221 -3.88 14.26 -20.05
CA ASP A 221 -2.82 15.11 -19.52
C ASP A 221 -3.04 15.28 -18.01
N LEU A 222 -2.17 14.67 -17.20
CA LEU A 222 -2.29 14.69 -15.74
C LEU A 222 -2.18 16.12 -15.18
N ASP A 223 -1.48 17.02 -15.86
CA ASP A 223 -1.41 18.43 -15.48
C ASP A 223 -2.80 19.07 -15.62
N ALA A 224 -3.47 18.80 -16.74
CA ALA A 224 -4.85 19.25 -16.98
C ALA A 224 -5.85 18.61 -16.00
N PHE A 225 -5.66 17.36 -15.60
CA PHE A 225 -6.46 16.72 -14.55
C PHE A 225 -6.33 17.45 -13.20
N LEU A 226 -5.11 17.78 -12.77
CA LEU A 226 -4.88 18.50 -11.51
C LEU A 226 -5.52 19.89 -11.53
N VAL A 227 -5.43 20.59 -12.67
CA VAL A 227 -6.12 21.86 -12.88
C VAL A 227 -7.64 21.68 -12.81
N TRP A 228 -8.18 20.65 -13.47
CA TRP A 228 -9.60 20.33 -13.44
C TRP A 228 -10.09 20.01 -12.03
N ALA A 229 -9.36 19.17 -11.29
CA ALA A 229 -9.72 18.74 -9.95
C ALA A 229 -9.84 19.94 -9.02
N VAL A 230 -8.85 20.84 -9.03
CA VAL A 230 -8.92 22.09 -8.26
C VAL A 230 -10.05 23.00 -8.73
N SER A 231 -10.18 23.22 -10.04
CA SER A 231 -11.15 24.18 -10.59
C SER A 231 -12.59 23.77 -10.30
N ASN A 232 -12.84 22.47 -10.20
CA ASN A 232 -14.15 21.91 -9.88
C ASN A 232 -14.32 21.55 -8.40
N LYS A 233 -13.36 21.94 -7.53
CA LYS A 233 -13.37 21.61 -6.10
C LYS A 233 -13.54 20.10 -5.83
N ALA A 234 -12.93 19.27 -6.68
CA ALA A 234 -12.93 17.83 -6.48
C ALA A 234 -12.18 17.48 -5.18
N HIS A 235 -12.82 16.68 -4.34
CA HIS A 235 -12.23 16.18 -3.11
C HIS A 235 -11.41 14.92 -3.43
N LEU A 236 -10.13 15.10 -3.73
CA LEU A 236 -9.21 13.98 -3.89
C LEU A 236 -8.77 13.48 -2.51
N TRP A 237 -8.81 12.17 -2.31
CA TRP A 237 -8.50 11.55 -1.02
C TRP A 237 -7.88 10.15 -1.18
N ILE A 238 -7.29 9.66 -0.12
CA ILE A 238 -6.79 8.29 0.04
C ILE A 238 -7.53 7.65 1.23
N PRO A 239 -8.55 6.80 0.97
CA PRO A 239 -9.33 6.22 2.07
C PRO A 239 -8.52 5.16 2.82
N THR A 240 -8.69 5.11 4.15
CA THR A 240 -8.33 3.95 4.96
C THR A 240 -9.26 2.76 4.68
N ARG A 241 -8.96 1.57 5.21
CA ARG A 241 -9.81 0.38 5.05
C ARG A 241 -11.22 0.58 5.59
N ALA A 242 -11.35 1.17 6.78
CA ALA A 242 -12.64 1.40 7.42
C ALA A 242 -13.49 2.43 6.63
N GLN A 243 -12.83 3.48 6.17
CA GLN A 243 -13.41 4.52 5.33
C GLN A 243 -13.90 3.95 4.00
N ALA A 244 -13.05 3.17 3.33
CA ALA A 244 -13.39 2.45 2.12
C ALA A 244 -14.61 1.54 2.35
N ALA A 245 -14.57 0.66 3.35
CA ALA A 245 -15.68 -0.25 3.66
C ALA A 245 -17.03 0.47 3.85
N THR A 246 -17.01 1.66 4.46
CA THR A 246 -18.19 2.53 4.61
C THR A 246 -18.73 2.98 3.25
N VAL A 247 -17.87 3.44 2.35
CA VAL A 247 -18.26 3.85 0.99
C VAL A 247 -18.81 2.67 0.20
N LYS A 248 -18.19 1.48 0.29
CA LYS A 248 -18.66 0.27 -0.41
C LYS A 248 -20.03 -0.19 0.07
N ALA A 249 -20.29 -0.11 1.38
CA ALA A 249 -21.60 -0.43 1.93
C ALA A 249 -22.68 0.52 1.35
N ALA A 250 -22.38 1.83 1.30
CA ALA A 250 -23.26 2.83 0.71
C ALA A 250 -23.48 2.64 -0.80
N GLN A 251 -22.43 2.26 -1.55
CA GLN A 251 -22.53 1.92 -2.97
C GLN A 251 -23.44 0.71 -3.20
N SER A 252 -23.32 -0.32 -2.34
CA SER A 252 -24.17 -1.52 -2.43
C SER A 252 -25.63 -1.20 -2.15
N GLU A 253 -25.91 -0.33 -1.16
CA GLU A 253 -27.25 0.17 -0.87
C GLU A 253 -27.80 1.04 -2.01
N ARG A 254 -27.01 1.97 -2.56
CA ARG A 254 -27.39 2.77 -3.74
C ARG A 254 -27.73 1.87 -4.92
N ALA A 255 -26.89 0.89 -5.24
CA ALA A 255 -27.14 -0.04 -6.35
C ALA A 255 -28.45 -0.83 -6.15
N HIS A 256 -28.73 -1.24 -4.91
CA HIS A 256 -30.00 -1.87 -4.58
C HIS A 256 -31.19 -0.92 -4.82
N LEU A 257 -31.11 0.33 -4.35
CA LEU A 257 -32.15 1.34 -4.56
C LEU A 257 -32.37 1.65 -6.05
N MET A 258 -31.29 1.78 -6.84
CA MET A 258 -31.38 1.99 -8.28
C MET A 258 -32.02 0.78 -9.00
N GLY A 259 -31.74 -0.45 -8.55
CA GLY A 259 -32.44 -1.62 -9.08
C GLY A 259 -33.96 -1.61 -8.80
N VAL A 260 -34.37 -1.02 -7.67
CA VAL A 260 -35.80 -0.78 -7.37
C VAL A 260 -36.36 0.31 -8.27
N VAL A 261 -35.64 1.42 -8.46
CA VAL A 261 -36.00 2.51 -9.40
C VAL A 261 -36.26 1.95 -10.80
N ASP A 262 -35.34 1.15 -11.34
CA ASP A 262 -35.49 0.53 -12.66
C ASP A 262 -36.69 -0.43 -12.76
N SER A 263 -37.02 -1.09 -11.65
CA SER A 263 -38.20 -1.95 -11.56
C SER A 263 -39.50 -1.15 -11.52
N GLU A 264 -39.52 -0.03 -10.80
CA GLU A 264 -40.69 0.86 -10.68
C GLU A 264 -40.94 1.62 -11.99
N MET A 265 -39.89 2.14 -12.65
CA MET A 265 -39.99 2.80 -13.96
C MET A 265 -40.56 1.87 -15.04
N ARG A 266 -40.11 0.60 -15.08
CA ARG A 266 -40.64 -0.41 -16.02
C ARG A 266 -42.10 -0.78 -15.75
N GLY A 267 -42.56 -0.61 -14.50
CA GLY A 267 -43.93 -0.85 -14.09
C GLY A 267 -44.93 0.25 -14.44
N ALA A 268 -44.49 1.35 -15.08
CA ALA A 268 -45.28 2.57 -15.32
C ALA A 268 -45.93 3.12 -14.04
N ARG A 269 -45.20 3.04 -12.91
CA ARG A 269 -45.69 3.47 -11.60
C ARG A 269 -45.39 4.94 -11.31
N ASP A 270 -46.01 5.38 -10.23
CA ASP A 270 -45.91 6.69 -9.60
C ASP A 270 -44.51 7.32 -9.68
N MET A 271 -44.41 8.42 -10.43
CA MET A 271 -43.15 9.16 -10.64
C MET A 271 -42.62 9.80 -9.36
N ASP A 272 -43.50 10.15 -8.41
CA ASP A 272 -43.07 10.73 -7.14
C ASP A 272 -42.30 9.71 -6.31
N ARG A 273 -42.68 8.43 -6.41
CA ARG A 273 -41.97 7.33 -5.76
C ARG A 273 -40.60 7.07 -6.40
N VAL A 274 -40.50 7.17 -7.73
CA VAL A 274 -39.22 7.04 -8.44
C VAL A 274 -38.25 8.13 -7.98
N GLN A 275 -38.69 9.39 -8.00
CA GLN A 275 -37.87 10.51 -7.54
C GLN A 275 -37.43 10.34 -6.08
N ALA A 276 -38.34 9.95 -5.18
CA ALA A 276 -38.00 9.72 -3.78
C ALA A 276 -36.96 8.62 -3.56
N LEU A 277 -36.95 7.58 -4.41
CA LEU A 277 -35.93 6.52 -4.35
C LEU A 277 -34.58 7.00 -4.89
N GLU A 278 -34.56 7.80 -5.95
CA GLU A 278 -33.35 8.43 -6.48
C GLU A 278 -32.74 9.40 -5.46
N ASP A 279 -33.55 10.27 -4.86
CA ASP A 279 -33.13 11.20 -3.81
C ASP A 279 -32.55 10.45 -2.61
N ARG A 280 -33.20 9.36 -2.20
CA ARG A 280 -32.69 8.49 -1.14
C ARG A 280 -31.36 7.84 -1.52
N ALA A 281 -31.24 7.34 -2.74
CA ALA A 281 -30.01 6.73 -3.25
C ALA A 281 -28.84 7.73 -3.28
N GLN A 282 -29.11 8.98 -3.64
CA GLN A 282 -28.13 10.08 -3.57
C GLN A 282 -27.79 10.42 -2.11
N ALA A 283 -28.78 10.52 -1.23
CA ALA A 283 -28.58 10.84 0.18
C ALA A 283 -27.72 9.80 0.92
N VAL A 284 -27.89 8.51 0.62
CA VAL A 284 -27.06 7.42 1.19
C VAL A 284 -25.58 7.62 0.82
N MET A 285 -25.28 7.93 -0.45
CA MET A 285 -23.91 8.19 -0.88
C MET A 285 -23.34 9.47 -0.27
N ALA A 286 -24.11 10.56 -0.27
CA ALA A 286 -23.68 11.84 0.30
C ALA A 286 -23.38 11.71 1.80
N SER A 287 -24.24 11.03 2.56
CA SER A 287 -24.05 10.77 3.99
C SER A 287 -22.80 9.94 4.26
N ALA A 288 -22.55 8.90 3.46
CA ALA A 288 -21.35 8.08 3.58
C ALA A 288 -20.08 8.89 3.29
N ILE A 289 -20.08 9.69 2.22
CA ILE A 289 -18.94 10.55 1.87
C ILE A 289 -18.67 11.55 3.00
N ALA A 290 -19.69 12.28 3.47
CA ALA A 290 -19.54 13.26 4.54
C ALA A 290 -18.99 12.64 5.83
N ARG A 291 -19.51 11.47 6.24
CA ARG A 291 -18.99 10.73 7.41
C ARG A 291 -17.52 10.38 7.26
N VAL A 292 -17.10 9.96 6.06
CA VAL A 292 -15.73 9.54 5.82
C VAL A 292 -14.78 10.75 5.74
N LEU A 293 -15.25 11.87 5.22
CA LEU A 293 -14.54 13.15 5.20
C LEU A 293 -14.51 13.86 6.56
N GLY A 294 -15.24 13.34 7.57
CA GLY A 294 -15.35 13.98 8.87
C GLY A 294 -16.14 15.30 8.82
N GLU A 295 -16.94 15.49 7.78
CA GLU A 295 -17.91 16.58 7.72
C GLU A 295 -19.07 16.18 8.63
N ASP A 296 -19.22 16.88 9.76
CA ASP A 296 -20.35 16.69 10.65
C ASP A 296 -21.65 16.93 9.87
N VAL A 297 -22.35 15.85 9.53
CA VAL A 297 -23.74 15.89 9.03
C VAL A 297 -24.68 16.16 10.20
N THR A 298 -24.28 16.99 11.15
CA THR A 298 -25.20 17.55 12.14
C THR A 298 -25.94 18.67 11.44
N GLY A 299 -26.95 18.30 10.66
CA GLY A 299 -28.00 19.22 10.32
C GLY A 299 -28.67 19.66 11.61
N ASP A 300 -28.69 20.97 11.86
CA ASP A 300 -29.71 21.61 12.66
C ASP A 300 -31.07 21.19 12.09
N GLU A 301 -31.77 20.28 12.79
CA GLU A 301 -33.22 20.06 12.65
C GLU A 301 -34.01 21.12 13.45
#